data_AF-A0A2N0L3T0-F1
#
_entry.id   AF-A0A2N0L3T0-F1
#
_cell.length_a   1.000
_cell.length_b   1.000
_cell.length_c   1.000
_cell.angle_alpha   90.00
_cell.angle_beta   90.00
_cell.angle_gamma   90.00
#
_symmetry.space_group_name_H-M   'P 1'
#
loop_
_entity.id
_entity.type
_entity.pdbx_description
1 polymer ?
#
loop_
_entity_poly.entity_id
_entity_poly.type
_entity_poly.pdbx_seq_one_letter_code
_entity_poly.pdbx_strand_id
1 'polypeptide(L)'
;MIGVVIAVFLMSSVQHGVQAQQLPPHVFIGSANVDGNPVPDGTVIVAYIDGEGISKAVVEGGSFTLMVEQPQEQSFAGKIIQFTIGDRKAEESQEWEPGGAHELNLHAGGGASPGGSLQDAIECTVKVLGRMPMGPQDMSDQERMMVFQECPAVRANLADLTASTQPVTQPGDGFRTELRQIEQEIARVQRETPIKIQQELERLDQEISNLDRDLWDQLQIELNRLDQQRFDTEHQMQQELRSADFRRQAQIEVKYRRILDNLERERFQTERQTQVQIEQEVGRLSRNRDITERQLWDDQQQELNRLEQRRFELEDAMERERFAGEQRQRDEEDRRRFERERQMEEQRFKQQEELERQRIEQERQRFEQERKLEDERFRQQEQLDRDRLEQERQRLEQERRLDQERFNRESQIQTGQRRTSSILNDPSSPIRAPINLPTRGFFSNSSTGEISDLDKIMDPTSLAVLGIILTLLATSLSLVKGS
;
A
#
# COMPACT_ATOMS: atom_id res chain seq x y z
N MET A 1 81.06 16.34 44.68
CA MET A 1 81.36 15.48 43.52
C MET A 1 80.06 15.19 42.80
N ILE A 2 80.12 15.31 41.48
CA ILE A 2 79.01 15.34 40.52
C ILE A 2 78.22 14.03 40.58
N GLY A 3 76.89 14.13 40.56
CA GLY A 3 75.98 12.99 40.46
C GLY A 3 74.73 13.39 39.68
N VAL A 4 74.86 13.32 38.36
CA VAL A 4 73.78 13.45 37.37
C VAL A 4 72.69 12.43 37.68
N VAL A 5 71.43 12.86 37.84
CA VAL A 5 70.29 11.96 37.78
C VAL A 5 69.47 12.30 36.54
N ILE A 6 69.52 11.34 35.62
CA ILE A 6 68.90 11.29 34.31
C ILE A 6 67.39 11.20 34.50
N ALA A 7 66.66 12.09 33.83
CA ALA A 7 65.22 12.00 33.65
C ALA A 7 64.89 10.78 32.76
N VAL A 8 64.35 9.72 33.37
CA VAL A 8 63.69 8.64 32.65
C VAL A 8 62.19 8.85 32.81
N PHE A 9 61.59 9.48 31.80
CA PHE A 9 60.15 9.47 31.60
C PHE A 9 59.72 8.03 31.31
N LEU A 10 59.21 7.34 32.33
CA LEU A 10 58.46 6.11 32.17
C LEU A 10 57.21 6.44 31.36
N MET A 11 57.22 6.08 30.08
CA MET A 11 56.03 5.88 29.27
C MET A 11 55.24 4.73 29.90
N SER A 12 54.43 5.07 30.91
CA SER A 12 53.34 4.22 31.34
C SER A 12 52.41 4.07 30.15
N SER A 13 52.53 2.96 29.44
CA SER A 13 51.53 2.48 28.51
C SER A 13 50.21 2.39 29.27
N VAL A 14 49.38 3.44 29.14
CA VAL A 14 47.97 3.37 29.50
C VAL A 14 47.42 2.29 28.58
N GLN A 15 47.30 1.07 29.10
CA GLN A 15 46.36 0.10 28.56
C GLN A 15 45.01 0.80 28.66
N HIS A 16 44.59 1.37 27.54
CA HIS A 16 43.24 1.85 27.39
C HIS A 16 42.40 0.57 27.51
N GLY A 17 41.83 0.34 28.69
CA GLY A 17 40.70 -0.54 28.82
C GLY A 17 39.65 0.03 27.88
N VAL A 18 39.51 -0.58 26.72
CA VAL A 18 38.34 -0.37 25.87
C VAL A 18 37.18 -0.90 26.69
N GLN A 19 36.54 -0.02 27.47
CA GLN A 19 35.22 -0.32 28.02
C GLN A 19 34.29 -0.43 26.82
N ALA A 20 34.10 -1.66 26.34
CA ALA A 20 32.96 -1.97 25.50
C ALA A 20 31.72 -1.64 26.32
N GLN A 21 31.04 -0.53 26.00
CA GLN A 21 29.74 -0.21 26.57
C GLN A 21 28.84 -1.43 26.31
N GLN A 22 28.34 -2.08 27.38
CA GLN A 22 27.36 -3.15 27.22
C GLN A 22 26.14 -2.55 26.52
N LEU A 23 25.76 -3.15 25.39
CA LEU A 23 24.59 -2.71 24.64
C LEU A 23 23.33 -2.95 25.50
N PRO A 24 22.36 -2.02 25.49
CA PRO A 24 21.12 -2.21 26.24
C PRO A 24 20.42 -3.53 25.82
N PRO A 25 19.78 -4.25 26.77
CA PRO A 25 19.09 -5.50 26.47
C PRO A 25 17.90 -5.31 25.53
N HIS A 26 17.58 -6.36 24.78
CA HIS A 26 16.29 -6.48 24.10
C HIS A 26 15.28 -7.10 25.06
N VAL A 27 14.18 -6.40 25.33
CA VAL A 27 13.11 -6.83 26.24
C VAL A 27 11.94 -7.42 25.46
N PHE A 28 11.43 -8.56 25.92
CA PHE A 28 10.24 -9.22 25.41
C PHE A 28 9.21 -9.35 26.53
N ILE A 29 7.96 -8.98 26.25
CA ILE A 29 6.84 -9.11 27.18
C ILE A 29 5.69 -9.80 26.46
N GLY A 30 4.99 -10.75 27.08
CA GLY A 30 3.83 -11.36 26.44
C GLY A 30 3.25 -12.53 27.21
N SER A 31 2.31 -13.23 26.59
CA SER A 31 1.69 -14.46 27.11
C SER A 31 2.29 -15.71 26.48
N ALA A 32 2.12 -16.87 27.11
CA ALA A 32 2.62 -18.15 26.60
C ALA A 32 1.54 -19.21 26.60
N ASN A 33 1.33 -19.84 25.43
CA ASN A 33 0.28 -20.81 25.21
C ASN A 33 0.85 -22.10 24.60
N VAL A 34 0.33 -23.24 25.06
CA VAL A 34 0.66 -24.57 24.51
C VAL A 34 -0.63 -25.23 24.05
N ASP A 35 -0.67 -25.67 22.80
CA ASP A 35 -1.85 -26.28 22.17
C ASP A 35 -3.12 -25.43 22.36
N GLY A 36 -2.99 -24.10 22.24
CA GLY A 36 -4.08 -23.13 22.41
C GLY A 36 -4.48 -22.81 23.87
N ASN A 37 -3.87 -23.45 24.87
CA ASN A 37 -4.16 -23.20 26.29
C ASN A 37 -3.05 -22.40 26.97
N PRO A 38 -3.36 -21.48 27.90
CA PRO A 38 -2.33 -20.75 28.65
C PRO A 38 -1.52 -21.71 29.52
N VAL A 39 -0.20 -21.52 29.55
CA VAL A 39 0.68 -22.34 30.40
C VAL A 39 0.56 -21.96 31.88
N PRO A 40 0.74 -22.90 32.82
CA PRO A 40 0.67 -22.59 34.24
C PRO A 40 1.82 -21.67 34.67
N ASP A 41 1.54 -20.84 35.69
CA ASP A 41 2.56 -20.05 36.36
C ASP A 41 3.72 -20.94 36.84
N GLY A 42 4.95 -20.44 36.72
CA GLY A 42 6.17 -21.20 36.95
C GLY A 42 6.75 -21.88 35.71
N THR A 43 6.06 -21.82 34.56
CA THR A 43 6.61 -22.32 33.28
C THR A 43 7.80 -21.47 32.84
N VAL A 44 8.92 -22.12 32.48
CA VAL A 44 10.15 -21.44 32.08
C VAL A 44 10.16 -21.21 30.57
N ILE A 45 10.47 -19.98 30.15
CA ILE A 45 10.73 -19.60 28.75
C ILE A 45 12.23 -19.42 28.57
N VAL A 46 12.79 -20.00 27.51
CA VAL A 46 14.23 -19.86 27.19
C VAL A 46 14.39 -19.26 25.80
N ALA A 47 15.19 -18.19 25.70
CA ALA A 47 15.64 -17.63 24.43
C ALA A 47 16.94 -18.30 23.97
N TYR A 48 17.02 -18.59 22.68
CA TYR A 48 18.15 -19.20 22.01
C TYR A 48 18.63 -18.34 20.86
N ILE A 49 19.94 -18.14 20.75
CA ILE A 49 20.61 -17.65 19.55
C ILE A 49 21.64 -18.69 19.16
N ASP A 50 21.70 -19.05 17.87
CA ASP A 50 22.60 -20.08 17.34
C ASP A 50 22.56 -21.44 18.08
N GLY A 51 21.41 -21.76 18.69
CA GLY A 51 21.20 -23.00 19.45
C GLY A 51 21.73 -22.97 20.90
N GLU A 52 22.32 -21.86 21.34
CA GLU A 52 22.73 -21.64 22.73
C GLU A 52 21.63 -20.90 23.50
N GLY A 53 21.25 -21.42 24.68
CA GLY A 53 20.23 -20.81 25.53
C GLY A 53 20.80 -19.61 26.30
N ILE A 54 20.53 -18.41 25.81
CA ILE A 54 21.18 -17.16 26.26
C ILE A 54 20.43 -16.44 27.38
N SER A 55 19.13 -16.67 27.55
CA SER A 55 18.34 -16.03 28.60
C SER A 55 17.11 -16.86 28.97
N LYS A 56 16.59 -16.65 30.19
CA LYS A 56 15.41 -17.35 30.72
C LYS A 56 14.46 -16.42 31.45
N ALA A 57 13.17 -16.69 31.33
CA ALA A 57 12.09 -16.03 32.06
C ALA A 57 11.13 -17.06 32.64
N VAL A 58 10.31 -16.65 33.60
CA VAL A 58 9.26 -17.47 34.21
C VAL A 58 7.92 -16.79 33.95
N VAL A 59 6.91 -17.60 33.62
CA VAL A 59 5.53 -17.12 33.46
C VAL A 59 4.91 -16.88 34.84
N GLU A 60 4.40 -15.68 35.08
CA GLU A 60 3.69 -15.28 36.30
C GLU A 60 2.42 -14.50 35.92
N GLY A 61 1.27 -14.86 36.49
CA GLY A 61 0.00 -14.24 36.17
C GLY A 61 -0.38 -14.38 34.67
N GLY A 62 0.05 -15.47 34.02
CA GLY A 62 -0.18 -15.71 32.59
C GLY A 62 0.65 -14.88 31.61
N SER A 63 1.63 -14.10 32.09
CA SER A 63 2.56 -13.34 31.24
C SER A 63 4.02 -13.57 31.63
N PHE A 64 4.95 -13.22 30.75
CA PHE A 64 6.39 -13.28 30.99
C PHE A 64 7.06 -11.97 30.61
N THR A 65 8.22 -11.71 31.22
CA THR A 65 9.15 -10.66 30.80
C THR A 65 10.54 -11.26 30.68
N LEU A 66 11.14 -11.18 29.50
CA LEU A 66 12.42 -11.79 29.17
C LEU A 66 13.38 -10.72 28.62
N MET A 67 14.59 -10.67 29.16
CA MET A 67 15.63 -9.73 28.72
C MET A 67 16.78 -10.49 28.08
N VAL A 68 17.14 -10.11 26.86
CA VAL A 68 18.24 -10.72 26.10
C VAL A 68 19.40 -9.73 26.01
N GLU A 69 20.40 -9.96 26.87
CA GLU A 69 21.63 -9.17 26.93
C GLU A 69 22.71 -9.75 26.01
N GLN A 70 23.43 -8.86 25.32
CA GLN A 70 24.56 -9.26 24.49
C GLN A 70 25.86 -9.28 25.32
N PRO A 71 26.59 -10.41 25.39
CA PRO A 71 27.88 -10.47 26.05
C PRO A 71 28.96 -9.72 25.24
N GLN A 72 29.95 -9.13 25.93
CA GLN A 72 30.98 -8.28 25.30
C GLN A 72 31.84 -9.01 24.26
N GLU A 73 31.86 -10.35 24.27
CA GLU A 73 32.69 -11.20 23.39
C GLU A 73 31.93 -11.75 22.17
N GLN A 74 30.61 -11.49 22.03
CA GLN A 74 29.79 -12.00 20.92
C GLN A 74 28.97 -10.90 20.24
N SER A 75 28.72 -11.04 18.94
CA SER A 75 27.81 -10.16 18.20
C SER A 75 26.43 -10.79 18.02
N PHE A 76 25.37 -10.11 18.44
CA PHE A 76 23.97 -10.51 18.20
C PHE A 76 23.27 -9.72 17.09
N ALA A 77 23.93 -8.72 16.50
CA ALA A 77 23.37 -7.94 15.40
C ALA A 77 22.97 -8.83 14.21
N GLY A 78 21.72 -8.74 13.76
CA GLY A 78 21.19 -9.54 12.65
C GLY A 78 20.83 -10.98 12.99
N LYS A 79 20.97 -11.40 14.26
CA LYS A 79 20.67 -12.77 14.68
C LYS A 79 19.21 -12.92 15.10
N ILE A 80 18.66 -14.10 14.83
CA ILE A 80 17.28 -14.46 15.18
C ILE A 80 17.27 -15.18 16.52
N ILE A 81 16.46 -14.67 17.44
CA ILE A 81 16.15 -15.27 18.73
C ILE A 81 15.01 -16.28 18.52
N GLN A 82 15.24 -17.52 18.95
CA GLN A 82 14.23 -18.56 19.02
C GLN A 82 13.80 -18.77 20.46
N PHE A 83 12.52 -19.07 20.70
CA PHE A 83 12.01 -19.27 22.05
C PHE A 83 11.55 -20.70 22.29
N THR A 84 11.51 -21.09 23.56
CA THR A 84 10.89 -22.33 24.02
C THR A 84 9.96 -22.02 25.19
N ILE A 85 8.90 -22.81 25.32
CA ILE A 85 7.95 -22.80 26.43
C ILE A 85 8.08 -24.16 27.13
N GLY A 86 8.79 -24.18 28.27
CA GLY A 86 9.26 -25.43 28.88
C GLY A 86 10.16 -26.21 27.92
N ASP A 87 9.78 -27.45 27.60
CA ASP A 87 10.52 -28.32 26.67
C ASP A 87 10.06 -28.21 25.21
N ARG A 88 9.10 -27.31 24.90
CA ARG A 88 8.54 -27.18 23.55
C ARG A 88 9.06 -25.93 22.86
N LYS A 89 9.45 -26.07 21.58
CA LYS A 89 9.85 -24.93 20.74
C LYS A 89 8.63 -24.05 20.42
N ALA A 90 8.78 -22.75 20.59
CA ALA A 90 7.77 -21.77 20.18
C ALA A 90 7.81 -21.55 18.66
N GLU A 91 6.67 -21.18 18.08
CA GLU A 91 6.53 -20.88 16.65
C GLU A 91 7.09 -19.50 16.30
N GLU A 92 7.14 -18.59 17.26
CA GLU A 92 7.63 -17.23 17.10
C GLU A 92 9.16 -17.14 17.19
N SER A 93 9.69 -16.16 16.48
CA SER A 93 11.09 -15.77 16.54
C SER A 93 11.22 -14.28 16.25
N GLN A 94 12.23 -13.62 16.81
CA GLN A 94 12.45 -12.19 16.61
C GLN A 94 13.94 -11.91 16.34
N GLU A 95 14.23 -10.94 15.48
CA GLU A 95 15.60 -10.43 15.32
C GLU A 95 16.02 -9.67 16.58
N TRP A 96 17.26 -9.88 17.03
CA TRP A 96 17.79 -9.18 18.20
C TRP A 96 18.17 -7.73 17.85
N GLU A 97 17.66 -6.78 18.64
CA GLU A 97 17.89 -5.36 18.49
C GLU A 97 18.43 -4.74 19.79
N PRO A 98 19.52 -3.95 19.75
CA PRO A 98 20.08 -3.32 20.94
C PRO A 98 19.08 -2.31 21.53
N GLY A 99 18.64 -2.55 22.77
CA GLY A 99 17.64 -1.73 23.46
C GLY A 99 16.20 -1.89 22.93
N GLY A 100 15.94 -2.90 22.09
CA GLY A 100 14.61 -3.17 21.57
C GLY A 100 13.62 -3.56 22.69
N ALA A 101 12.34 -3.27 22.50
CA ALA A 101 11.26 -3.73 23.37
C ALA A 101 10.10 -4.23 22.51
N HIS A 102 9.68 -5.48 22.70
CA HIS A 102 8.65 -6.11 21.88
C HIS A 102 7.61 -6.82 22.74
N GLU A 103 6.34 -6.63 22.38
CA GLU A 103 5.25 -7.47 22.88
C GLU A 103 5.15 -8.72 22.00
N LEU A 104 5.37 -9.90 22.56
CA LEU A 104 5.46 -11.16 21.82
C LEU A 104 4.75 -12.30 22.59
N ASN A 105 3.60 -12.73 22.06
CA ASN A 105 2.88 -13.88 22.58
C ASN A 105 3.42 -15.17 21.97
N LEU A 106 3.87 -16.11 22.81
CA LEU A 106 4.52 -17.35 22.38
C LEU A 106 3.54 -18.53 22.31
N HIS A 107 3.63 -19.31 21.24
CA HIS A 107 2.80 -20.49 21.03
C HIS A 107 3.67 -21.72 20.77
N ALA A 108 3.42 -22.83 21.47
CA ALA A 108 4.11 -24.09 21.24
C ALA A 108 3.12 -25.26 21.26
N GLY A 109 2.82 -25.85 20.11
CA GLY A 109 1.84 -26.93 20.06
C GLY A 109 0.96 -26.85 18.83
N GLY A 110 1.45 -27.47 17.76
CA GLY A 110 0.82 -27.53 16.44
C GLY A 110 1.58 -28.43 15.47
N GLY A 111 2.34 -29.40 16.00
CA GLY A 111 3.34 -30.14 15.21
C GLY A 111 3.59 -31.56 15.68
N ALA A 112 2.53 -32.33 15.96
CA ALA A 112 2.55 -33.80 15.88
C ALA A 112 1.11 -34.34 15.98
N SER A 113 0.51 -34.69 14.85
CA SER A 113 -0.57 -35.68 14.79
C SER A 113 -0.27 -36.70 13.69
N PRO A 114 -0.74 -37.95 13.81
CA PRO A 114 -0.46 -39.06 12.90
C PRO A 114 -1.25 -38.91 11.57
N GLY A 115 -0.97 -37.85 10.85
CA GLY A 115 -1.48 -37.55 9.51
C GLY A 115 -0.37 -36.84 8.76
N GLY A 116 0.13 -37.50 7.72
CA GLY A 116 1.37 -37.15 7.04
C GLY A 116 1.48 -35.68 6.62
N SER A 117 2.73 -35.25 6.53
CA SER A 117 3.18 -33.97 6.00
C SER A 117 2.54 -33.64 4.64
N LEU A 118 2.62 -32.36 4.22
CA LEU A 118 2.25 -31.95 2.86
C LEU A 118 2.95 -32.83 1.79
N GLN A 119 4.16 -33.31 2.09
CA GLN A 119 4.91 -34.24 1.23
C GLN A 119 4.22 -35.60 1.10
N ASP A 120 3.67 -36.13 2.20
CA ASP A 120 2.92 -37.39 2.23
C ASP A 120 1.56 -37.27 1.52
N ALA A 121 0.93 -36.10 1.61
CA ALA A 121 -0.28 -35.78 0.86
C ALA A 121 -0.02 -35.75 -0.66
N ILE A 122 1.11 -35.16 -1.08
CA ILE A 122 1.54 -35.11 -2.48
C ILE A 122 1.88 -36.51 -2.99
N GLU A 123 2.65 -37.30 -2.23
CA GLU A 123 3.04 -38.67 -2.62
C GLU A 123 1.81 -39.59 -2.77
N CYS A 124 0.85 -39.51 -1.83
CA CYS A 124 -0.40 -40.25 -1.94
C CYS A 124 -1.22 -39.83 -3.18
N THR A 125 -1.32 -38.53 -3.46
CA THR A 125 -2.07 -38.00 -4.60
C THR A 125 -1.49 -38.51 -5.93
N VAL A 126 -0.16 -38.51 -6.07
CA VAL A 126 0.52 -39.06 -7.26
C VAL A 126 0.28 -40.56 -7.41
N LYS A 127 0.24 -41.31 -6.30
CA LYS A 127 0.00 -42.76 -6.30
C LYS A 127 -1.41 -43.13 -6.73
N VAL A 128 -2.42 -42.35 -6.33
CA VAL A 128 -3.84 -42.58 -6.69
C VAL A 128 -4.14 -42.17 -8.13
N LEU A 129 -3.59 -41.03 -8.58
CA LEU A 129 -3.88 -40.49 -9.91
C LEU A 129 -2.93 -40.99 -10.99
N GLY A 130 -1.76 -41.54 -10.62
CA GLY A 130 -0.69 -41.91 -11.56
C GLY A 130 -0.03 -40.73 -12.27
N ARG A 131 -0.40 -39.49 -11.89
CA ARG A 131 0.13 -38.22 -12.41
C ARG A 131 0.10 -37.17 -11.30
N MET A 132 0.98 -36.17 -11.39
CA MET A 132 0.98 -35.03 -10.46
C MET A 132 0.07 -33.92 -11.00
N PRO A 133 -1.04 -33.58 -10.33
CA PRO A 133 -1.92 -32.50 -10.76
C PRO A 133 -1.25 -31.14 -10.50
N MET A 134 -1.44 -30.17 -11.39
CA MET A 134 -0.94 -28.79 -11.19
C MET A 134 -1.72 -27.99 -10.15
N GLY A 135 -2.84 -28.56 -9.68
CA GLY A 135 -3.66 -28.00 -8.62
C GLY A 135 -5.04 -28.67 -8.58
N PRO A 136 -5.91 -28.27 -7.64
CA PRO A 136 -7.24 -28.85 -7.49
C PRO A 136 -8.08 -28.77 -8.77
N GLN A 137 -7.90 -27.72 -9.56
CA GLN A 137 -8.65 -27.47 -10.81
C GLN A 137 -8.30 -28.45 -11.94
N ASP A 138 -7.14 -29.11 -11.87
CA ASP A 138 -6.65 -30.10 -12.84
C ASP A 138 -7.14 -31.54 -12.53
N MET A 139 -8.00 -31.67 -11.51
CA MET A 139 -8.68 -32.90 -11.15
C MET A 139 -10.17 -32.80 -11.47
N SER A 140 -10.72 -33.80 -12.14
CA SER A 140 -12.16 -34.00 -12.28
C SER A 140 -12.82 -34.27 -10.92
N ASP A 141 -14.13 -34.07 -10.81
CA ASP A 141 -14.85 -34.27 -9.53
C ASP A 141 -14.72 -35.71 -9.01
N GLN A 142 -14.64 -36.69 -9.90
CA GLN A 142 -14.38 -38.09 -9.55
C GLN A 142 -12.95 -38.29 -9.02
N GLU A 143 -11.95 -37.71 -9.66
CA GLU A 143 -10.55 -37.77 -9.20
C GLU A 143 -10.37 -37.08 -7.83
N ARG A 144 -11.03 -35.94 -7.61
CA ARG A 144 -11.03 -35.25 -6.31
C ARG A 144 -11.64 -36.10 -5.22
N MET A 145 -12.75 -36.76 -5.50
CA MET A 145 -13.43 -37.63 -4.53
C MET A 145 -12.58 -38.86 -4.20
N MET A 146 -11.91 -39.45 -5.19
CA MET A 146 -10.98 -40.57 -4.97
C MET A 146 -9.79 -40.16 -4.12
N VAL A 147 -9.12 -39.04 -4.44
CA VAL A 147 -7.99 -38.53 -3.63
C VAL A 147 -8.44 -38.21 -2.21
N PHE A 148 -9.60 -37.59 -2.03
CA PHE A 148 -10.14 -37.29 -0.70
C PHE A 148 -10.43 -38.55 0.11
N GLN A 149 -10.96 -39.61 -0.50
CA GLN A 149 -11.23 -40.87 0.20
C GLN A 149 -9.97 -41.66 0.52
N GLU A 150 -9.03 -41.73 -0.43
CA GLU A 150 -7.86 -42.61 -0.37
C GLU A 150 -6.62 -41.96 0.28
N CYS A 151 -6.58 -40.62 0.42
CA CYS A 151 -5.45 -39.89 1.00
C CYS A 151 -5.83 -39.19 2.32
N PRO A 152 -5.58 -39.83 3.49
CA PRO A 152 -5.87 -39.26 4.81
C PRO A 152 -5.14 -37.93 5.08
N ALA A 153 -3.93 -37.77 4.55
CA ALA A 153 -3.14 -36.54 4.70
C ALA A 153 -3.77 -35.34 3.97
N VAL A 154 -4.48 -35.56 2.85
CA VAL A 154 -5.23 -34.49 2.15
C VAL A 154 -6.45 -34.07 2.96
N ARG A 155 -7.11 -35.02 3.64
CA ARG A 155 -8.24 -34.74 4.54
C ARG A 155 -7.81 -34.01 5.81
N ALA A 156 -6.68 -34.42 6.39
CA ALA A 156 -6.14 -33.82 7.60
C ALA A 156 -5.66 -32.38 7.37
N ASN A 157 -5.05 -32.12 6.21
CA ASN A 157 -4.56 -30.80 5.82
C ASN A 157 -5.55 -30.04 4.93
N LEU A 158 -6.86 -30.37 4.97
CA LEU A 158 -7.85 -29.72 4.11
C LEU A 158 -7.92 -28.21 4.39
N ALA A 159 -7.78 -27.81 5.65
CA ALA A 159 -7.70 -26.41 6.04
C ALA A 159 -6.47 -25.72 5.41
N ASP A 160 -5.28 -26.31 5.48
CA ASP A 160 -4.03 -25.74 4.93
C ASP A 160 -3.97 -25.75 3.39
N LEU A 161 -4.47 -26.82 2.76
CA LEU A 161 -4.56 -26.95 1.30
C LEU A 161 -5.62 -26.01 0.71
N THR A 162 -6.67 -25.71 1.48
CA THR A 162 -7.63 -24.64 1.14
C THR A 162 -7.15 -23.26 1.60
N ALA A 163 -6.18 -23.14 2.52
CA ALA A 163 -5.57 -21.88 2.93
C ALA A 163 -4.52 -21.37 1.92
N SER A 164 -3.96 -22.24 1.09
CA SER A 164 -3.16 -21.81 -0.08
C SER A 164 -4.02 -21.26 -1.22
N THR A 165 -5.33 -21.53 -1.19
CA THR A 165 -6.32 -20.57 -1.67
C THR A 165 -6.72 -19.69 -0.51
N GLN A 166 -5.87 -18.71 -0.15
CA GLN A 166 -6.45 -17.47 0.33
C GLN A 166 -7.61 -17.19 -0.64
N PRO A 167 -8.89 -17.07 -0.19
CA PRO A 167 -9.84 -16.38 -1.03
C PRO A 167 -9.08 -15.12 -1.36
N VAL A 168 -8.78 -14.87 -2.65
CA VAL A 168 -8.08 -13.67 -3.09
C VAL A 168 -8.74 -12.57 -2.30
N THR A 169 -8.10 -12.12 -1.22
CA THR A 169 -8.71 -11.17 -0.31
C THR A 169 -8.78 -10.01 -1.22
N GLN A 170 -10.00 -9.70 -1.66
CA GLN A 170 -10.18 -8.57 -2.55
C GLN A 170 -9.50 -7.41 -1.83
N PRO A 171 -8.75 -6.55 -2.52
CA PRO A 171 -7.97 -5.45 -1.92
C PRO A 171 -8.85 -4.43 -1.15
N GLY A 172 -9.55 -4.88 -0.11
CA GLY A 172 -10.83 -4.37 0.39
C GLY A 172 -11.33 -5.13 1.63
N ASP A 173 -11.01 -6.43 1.79
CA ASP A 173 -11.43 -7.21 2.96
C ASP A 173 -10.67 -6.84 4.24
N GLY A 174 -9.43 -6.35 4.10
CA GLY A 174 -8.65 -5.78 5.21
C GLY A 174 -9.31 -4.52 5.77
N PHE A 175 -9.59 -3.54 4.90
CA PHE A 175 -10.25 -2.29 5.27
C PHE A 175 -11.61 -2.50 5.92
N ARG A 176 -12.43 -3.44 5.40
CA ARG A 176 -13.73 -3.78 6.00
C ARG A 176 -13.62 -4.40 7.39
N THR A 177 -12.54 -5.12 7.67
CA THR A 177 -12.31 -5.74 8.96
C THR A 177 -11.84 -4.69 9.97
N GLU A 178 -10.92 -3.82 9.56
CA GLU A 178 -10.45 -2.71 10.37
C GLU A 178 -11.57 -1.70 10.69
N LEU A 179 -12.43 -1.38 9.72
CA LEU A 179 -13.60 -0.52 9.94
C LEU A 179 -14.53 -1.10 11.02
N ARG A 180 -14.87 -2.38 10.91
CA ARG A 180 -15.72 -3.06 11.92
C ARG A 180 -15.08 -3.03 13.30
N GLN A 181 -13.76 -3.19 13.38
CA GLN A 181 -13.03 -3.11 14.64
C GLN A 181 -13.13 -1.70 15.24
N ILE A 182 -12.90 -0.65 14.45
CA ILE A 182 -12.98 0.74 14.92
C ILE A 182 -14.41 1.10 15.32
N GLU A 183 -15.43 0.68 14.57
CA GLU A 183 -16.84 0.87 14.96
C GLU A 183 -17.15 0.21 16.30
N GLN A 184 -16.62 -0.99 16.55
CA GLN A 184 -16.74 -1.67 17.82
C GLN A 184 -16.01 -0.93 18.94
N GLU A 185 -14.81 -0.41 18.69
CA GLU A 185 -14.04 0.40 19.64
C GLU A 185 -14.78 1.69 20.00
N ILE A 186 -15.34 2.42 19.02
CA ILE A 186 -16.18 3.61 19.26
C ILE A 186 -17.37 3.24 20.14
N ALA A 187 -18.11 2.19 19.79
CA ALA A 187 -19.26 1.73 20.57
C ALA A 187 -18.87 1.25 21.98
N ARG A 188 -17.65 0.74 22.15
CA ARG A 188 -17.09 0.35 23.44
C ARG A 188 -16.76 1.57 24.28
N VAL A 189 -16.04 2.55 23.75
CA VAL A 189 -15.69 3.81 24.42
C VAL A 189 -16.95 4.57 24.83
N GLN A 190 -17.95 4.67 23.95
CA GLN A 190 -19.22 5.34 24.26
C GLN A 190 -20.01 4.68 25.40
N ARG A 191 -19.85 3.37 25.62
CA ARG A 191 -20.59 2.63 26.66
C ARG A 191 -19.81 2.47 27.95
N GLU A 192 -18.54 2.10 27.87
CA GLU A 192 -17.73 1.77 29.04
C GLU A 192 -17.14 3.01 29.71
N THR A 193 -16.67 4.00 28.94
CA THR A 193 -15.93 5.13 29.50
C THR A 193 -16.79 5.99 30.43
N PRO A 194 -18.05 6.36 30.12
CA PRO A 194 -18.91 7.10 31.05
C PRO A 194 -19.09 6.41 32.39
N ILE A 195 -19.18 5.08 32.40
CA ILE A 195 -19.32 4.28 33.63
C ILE A 195 -18.03 4.37 34.46
N LYS A 196 -16.85 4.26 33.82
CA LYS A 196 -15.56 4.39 34.50
C LYS A 196 -15.35 5.80 35.06
N ILE A 197 -15.74 6.83 34.30
CA ILE A 197 -15.71 8.23 34.77
C ILE A 197 -16.59 8.37 36.01
N GLN A 198 -17.84 7.89 35.94
CA GLN A 198 -18.77 7.96 37.07
C GLN A 198 -18.21 7.26 38.33
N GLN A 199 -17.58 6.09 38.18
CA GLN A 199 -16.96 5.36 39.30
C GLN A 199 -15.82 6.16 39.94
N GLU A 200 -14.97 6.81 39.14
CA GLU A 200 -13.87 7.62 39.68
C GLU A 200 -14.38 8.89 40.36
N LEU A 201 -15.41 9.54 39.80
CA LEU A 201 -16.05 10.70 40.43
C LEU A 201 -16.72 10.33 41.76
N GLU A 202 -17.43 9.21 41.81
CA GLU A 202 -18.03 8.70 43.05
C GLU A 202 -16.97 8.39 44.12
N ARG A 203 -15.82 7.86 43.72
CA ARG A 203 -14.69 7.64 44.62
C ARG A 203 -14.18 8.96 45.21
N LEU A 204 -14.00 9.99 44.39
CA LEU A 204 -13.55 11.31 44.84
C LEU A 204 -14.61 11.99 45.74
N ASP A 205 -15.89 11.87 45.40
CA ASP A 205 -16.99 12.39 46.22
C ASP A 205 -17.05 11.70 47.59
N GLN A 206 -16.78 10.39 47.65
CA GLN A 206 -16.65 9.65 48.90
C GLN A 206 -15.44 10.15 49.72
N GLU A 207 -14.29 10.39 49.09
CA GLU A 207 -13.11 10.93 49.76
C GLU A 207 -13.39 12.33 50.35
N ILE A 208 -14.03 13.21 49.58
CA ILE A 208 -14.46 14.54 50.04
C ILE A 208 -15.43 14.42 51.22
N SER A 209 -16.44 13.55 51.10
CA SER A 209 -17.47 13.37 52.14
C SER A 209 -16.90 12.78 53.43
N ASN A 210 -15.95 11.85 53.33
CA ASN A 210 -15.29 11.26 54.48
C ASN A 210 -14.38 12.28 55.17
N LEU A 211 -13.59 13.05 54.40
CA LEU A 211 -12.74 14.09 54.95
C LEU A 211 -13.57 15.18 55.66
N ASP A 212 -14.65 15.65 55.04
CA ASP A 212 -15.54 16.65 55.63
C ASP A 212 -16.10 16.14 56.97
N ARG A 213 -16.65 14.92 56.99
CA ARG A 213 -17.14 14.28 58.22
C ARG A 213 -16.05 14.17 59.29
N ASP A 214 -14.88 13.65 58.95
CA ASP A 214 -13.79 13.42 59.90
C ASP A 214 -13.31 14.73 60.53
N LEU A 215 -13.20 15.82 59.75
CA LEU A 215 -12.79 17.12 60.27
C LEU A 215 -13.87 17.77 61.15
N TRP A 216 -15.14 17.65 60.79
CA TRP A 216 -16.25 18.13 61.63
C TRP A 216 -16.35 17.34 62.94
N ASP A 217 -16.17 16.01 62.90
CA ASP A 217 -16.17 15.17 64.09
C ASP A 217 -15.00 15.54 65.03
N GLN A 218 -13.81 15.78 64.47
CA GLN A 218 -12.65 16.26 65.24
C GLN A 218 -12.92 17.62 65.89
N LEU A 219 -13.49 18.57 65.15
CA LEU A 219 -13.88 19.86 65.70
C LEU A 219 -14.87 19.69 66.86
N GLN A 220 -15.89 18.85 66.66
CA GLN A 220 -16.91 18.62 67.68
C GLN A 220 -16.32 18.03 68.97
N ILE A 221 -15.34 17.13 68.87
CA ILE A 221 -14.62 16.57 70.02
C ILE A 221 -13.88 17.67 70.79
N GLU A 222 -13.15 18.55 70.10
CA GLU A 222 -12.42 19.65 70.75
C GLU A 222 -13.35 20.69 71.38
N LEU A 223 -14.46 21.04 70.72
CA LEU A 223 -15.46 21.94 71.30
C LEU A 223 -16.10 21.34 72.55
N ASN A 224 -16.48 20.06 72.51
CA ASN A 224 -17.02 19.35 73.68
C ASN A 224 -16.02 19.33 74.84
N ARG A 225 -14.73 19.16 74.55
CA ARG A 225 -13.66 19.21 75.56
C ARG A 225 -13.57 20.58 76.22
N LEU A 226 -13.57 21.66 75.45
CA LEU A 226 -13.51 23.03 75.96
C LEU A 226 -14.79 23.40 76.74
N ASP A 227 -15.95 22.95 76.25
CA ASP A 227 -17.23 23.13 76.94
C ASP A 227 -17.26 22.39 78.28
N GLN A 228 -16.73 21.16 78.35
CA GLN A 228 -16.59 20.41 79.60
C GLN A 228 -15.63 21.10 80.58
N GLN A 229 -14.46 21.58 80.10
CA GLN A 229 -13.51 22.31 80.94
C GLN A 229 -14.11 23.60 81.51
N ARG A 230 -14.89 24.33 80.71
CA ARG A 230 -15.62 25.51 81.18
C ARG A 230 -16.61 25.12 82.27
N PHE A 231 -17.42 24.09 82.03
CA PHE A 231 -18.40 23.60 83.01
C PHE A 231 -17.74 23.18 84.34
N ASP A 232 -16.65 22.41 84.28
CA ASP A 232 -15.92 21.96 85.47
C ASP A 232 -15.31 23.16 86.24
N THR A 233 -14.80 24.16 85.51
CA THR A 233 -14.25 25.40 86.08
C THR A 233 -15.33 26.23 86.76
N GLU A 234 -16.51 26.38 86.15
CA GLU A 234 -17.66 27.06 86.75
C GLU A 234 -18.12 26.35 88.03
N HIS A 235 -18.16 25.01 88.00
CA HIS A 235 -18.54 24.21 89.15
C HIS A 235 -17.53 24.36 90.30
N GLN A 236 -16.23 24.33 90.01
CA GLN A 236 -15.17 24.60 91.01
C GLN A 236 -15.29 26.00 91.61
N MET A 237 -15.54 27.02 90.78
CA MET A 237 -15.78 28.38 91.26
C MET A 237 -16.94 28.41 92.27
N GLN A 238 -18.07 27.80 91.92
CA GLN A 238 -19.24 27.76 92.80
C GLN A 238 -18.94 27.02 94.11
N GLN A 239 -18.17 25.95 94.08
CA GLN A 239 -17.75 25.22 95.28
C GLN A 239 -16.85 26.07 96.19
N GLU A 240 -15.85 26.76 95.62
CA GLU A 240 -14.97 27.63 96.40
C GLU A 240 -15.76 28.81 97.02
N LEU A 241 -16.68 29.42 96.27
CA LEU A 241 -17.51 30.53 96.74
C LEU A 241 -18.39 30.15 97.95
N ARG A 242 -18.91 28.91 97.99
CA ARG A 242 -19.74 28.42 99.10
C ARG A 242 -19.00 28.40 100.44
N SER A 243 -17.67 28.29 100.43
CA SER A 243 -16.84 28.16 101.64
C SER A 243 -16.04 29.41 101.98
N ALA A 244 -16.21 30.51 101.23
CA ALA A 244 -15.35 31.69 101.29
C ALA A 244 -16.00 32.89 102.00
N ASP A 245 -15.22 33.63 102.78
CA ASP A 245 -15.61 34.92 103.38
C ASP A 245 -15.69 36.05 102.34
N PHE A 246 -16.39 37.15 102.65
CA PHE A 246 -16.65 38.28 101.75
C PHE A 246 -15.42 38.82 100.99
N ARG A 247 -14.26 38.98 101.67
CA ARG A 247 -13.03 39.47 101.01
C ARG A 247 -12.42 38.44 100.05
N ARG A 248 -12.59 37.14 100.34
CA ARG A 248 -12.06 36.02 99.55
C ARG A 248 -12.96 35.72 98.35
N GLN A 249 -14.27 35.94 98.46
CA GLN A 249 -15.22 35.81 97.35
C GLN A 249 -14.84 36.69 96.15
N ALA A 250 -14.56 37.98 96.37
CA ALA A 250 -14.15 38.88 95.29
C ALA A 250 -12.86 38.43 94.58
N GLN A 251 -11.91 37.85 95.33
CA GLN A 251 -10.67 37.31 94.73
C GLN A 251 -10.93 36.04 93.90
N ILE A 252 -11.81 35.16 94.39
CA ILE A 252 -12.24 33.94 93.69
C ILE A 252 -12.94 34.31 92.38
N GLU A 253 -13.92 35.22 92.42
CA GLU A 253 -14.64 35.66 91.22
C GLU A 253 -13.71 36.23 90.15
N VAL A 254 -12.75 37.09 90.52
CA VAL A 254 -11.79 37.65 89.56
C VAL A 254 -10.86 36.58 88.98
N LYS A 255 -10.40 35.63 89.80
CA LYS A 255 -9.57 34.49 89.36
C LYS A 255 -10.32 33.66 88.32
N TYR A 256 -11.51 33.19 88.65
CA TYR A 256 -12.29 32.29 87.80
C TYR A 256 -12.85 32.99 86.56
N ARG A 257 -13.28 34.26 86.66
CA ARG A 257 -13.71 35.04 85.49
C ARG A 257 -12.64 35.08 84.40
N ARG A 258 -11.38 35.35 84.76
CA ARG A 258 -10.28 35.33 83.78
C ARG A 258 -10.10 33.97 83.11
N ILE A 259 -10.27 32.87 83.85
CA ILE A 259 -10.14 31.52 83.30
C ILE A 259 -11.28 31.23 82.34
N LEU A 260 -12.53 31.54 82.72
CA LEU A 260 -13.71 31.35 81.88
C LEU A 260 -13.64 32.21 80.61
N ASP A 261 -13.26 33.48 80.72
CA ASP A 261 -13.08 34.38 79.57
C ASP A 261 -11.97 33.88 78.61
N ASN A 262 -10.95 33.19 79.14
CA ASN A 262 -9.90 32.59 78.31
C ASN A 262 -10.43 31.34 77.59
N LEU A 263 -11.14 30.45 78.30
CA LEU A 263 -11.73 29.24 77.72
C LEU A 263 -12.77 29.56 76.64
N GLU A 264 -13.58 30.60 76.84
CA GLU A 264 -14.56 31.05 75.85
C GLU A 264 -13.86 31.58 74.58
N ARG A 265 -12.79 32.38 74.76
CA ARG A 265 -11.98 32.86 73.63
C ARG A 265 -11.29 31.72 72.89
N GLU A 266 -10.75 30.74 73.61
CA GLU A 266 -10.11 29.55 73.04
C GLU A 266 -11.14 28.75 72.22
N ARG A 267 -12.32 28.47 72.79
CA ARG A 267 -13.42 27.79 72.08
C ARG A 267 -13.78 28.52 70.78
N PHE A 268 -13.99 29.83 70.85
CA PHE A 268 -14.33 30.63 69.66
C PHE A 268 -13.20 30.63 68.61
N GLN A 269 -11.94 30.70 69.05
CA GLN A 269 -10.79 30.67 68.15
C GLN A 269 -10.64 29.31 67.47
N THR A 270 -10.75 28.22 68.22
CA THR A 270 -10.71 26.85 67.70
C THR A 270 -11.82 26.64 66.67
N GLU A 271 -13.07 26.98 67.01
CA GLU A 271 -14.21 26.86 66.10
C GLU A 271 -13.96 27.59 64.77
N ARG A 272 -13.55 28.85 64.84
CA ARG A 272 -13.31 29.67 63.65
C ARG A 272 -12.12 29.17 62.83
N GLN A 273 -11.00 28.82 63.48
CA GLN A 273 -9.79 28.37 62.78
C GLN A 273 -10.03 27.05 62.07
N THR A 274 -10.67 26.09 62.74
CA THR A 274 -10.95 24.77 62.16
C THR A 274 -12.00 24.86 61.04
N GLN A 275 -13.04 25.70 61.16
CA GLN A 275 -13.99 25.92 60.06
C GLN A 275 -13.29 26.43 58.80
N VAL A 276 -12.39 27.40 58.92
CA VAL A 276 -11.61 27.90 57.77
C VAL A 276 -10.72 26.80 57.18
N GLN A 277 -10.13 25.96 58.03
CA GLN A 277 -9.31 24.82 57.58
C GLN A 277 -10.16 23.78 56.83
N ILE A 278 -11.36 23.46 57.32
CA ILE A 278 -12.31 22.56 56.66
C ILE A 278 -12.66 23.09 55.27
N GLU A 279 -13.07 24.36 55.17
CA GLU A 279 -13.39 25.00 53.89
C GLU A 279 -12.22 24.94 52.89
N GLN A 280 -10.99 25.12 53.38
CA GLN A 280 -9.79 25.08 52.55
C GLN A 280 -9.50 23.67 52.03
N GLU A 281 -9.50 22.66 52.89
CA GLU A 281 -9.17 21.28 52.51
C GLU A 281 -10.28 20.64 51.66
N VAL A 282 -11.53 20.76 52.09
CA VAL A 282 -12.69 20.28 51.32
C VAL A 282 -12.78 21.02 49.99
N GLY A 283 -12.58 22.34 50.00
CA GLY A 283 -12.56 23.15 48.77
C GLY A 283 -11.42 22.78 47.83
N ARG A 284 -10.25 22.36 48.34
CA ARG A 284 -9.12 21.88 47.53
C ARG A 284 -9.47 20.57 46.83
N LEU A 285 -10.01 19.59 47.57
CA LEU A 285 -10.41 18.31 46.97
C LEU A 285 -11.59 18.47 46.01
N SER A 286 -12.57 19.31 46.32
CA SER A 286 -13.69 19.61 45.41
C SER A 286 -13.20 20.21 44.09
N ARG A 287 -12.26 21.16 44.14
CA ARG A 287 -11.64 21.69 42.91
C ARG A 287 -10.88 20.64 42.14
N ASN A 288 -10.18 19.73 42.84
CA ASN A 288 -9.50 18.60 42.21
C ASN A 288 -10.52 17.71 41.48
N ARG A 289 -11.63 17.35 42.14
CA ARG A 289 -12.74 16.60 41.52
C ARG A 289 -13.25 17.27 40.25
N ASP A 290 -13.52 18.58 40.29
CA ASP A 290 -14.00 19.34 39.12
C ASP A 290 -12.97 19.38 37.97
N ILE A 291 -11.68 19.37 38.28
CA ILE A 291 -10.61 19.34 37.27
C ILE A 291 -10.51 17.94 36.67
N THR A 292 -10.49 16.90 37.51
CA THR A 292 -10.45 15.50 37.07
C THR A 292 -11.67 15.15 36.22
N GLU A 293 -12.87 15.60 36.61
CA GLU A 293 -14.09 15.42 35.83
C GLU A 293 -13.93 15.98 34.41
N ARG A 294 -13.49 17.23 34.28
CA ARG A 294 -13.25 17.85 32.97
C ARG A 294 -12.19 17.11 32.16
N GLN A 295 -11.08 16.74 32.79
CA GLN A 295 -10.01 15.99 32.12
C GLN A 295 -10.49 14.64 31.58
N LEU A 296 -11.22 13.88 32.38
CA LEU A 296 -11.71 12.56 31.99
C LEU A 296 -12.70 12.64 30.81
N TRP A 297 -13.60 13.62 30.82
CA TRP A 297 -14.53 13.84 29.71
C TRP A 297 -13.82 14.36 28.45
N ASP A 298 -12.85 15.26 28.61
CA ASP A 298 -12.03 15.76 27.49
C ASP A 298 -11.21 14.61 26.86
N ASP A 299 -10.59 13.75 27.67
CA ASP A 299 -9.83 12.58 27.22
C ASP A 299 -10.73 11.60 26.45
N GLN A 300 -11.95 11.33 26.97
CA GLN A 300 -12.93 10.51 26.25
C GLN A 300 -13.28 11.13 24.90
N GLN A 301 -13.54 12.43 24.86
CA GLN A 301 -13.92 13.11 23.62
C GLN A 301 -12.77 13.09 22.60
N GLN A 302 -11.52 13.28 23.05
CA GLN A 302 -10.34 13.18 22.18
C GLN A 302 -10.19 11.79 21.59
N GLU A 303 -10.38 10.74 22.38
CA GLU A 303 -10.31 9.36 21.90
C GLU A 303 -11.43 9.05 20.89
N LEU A 304 -12.65 9.52 21.15
CA LEU A 304 -13.75 9.38 20.19
C LEU A 304 -13.45 10.12 18.89
N ASN A 305 -12.99 11.37 18.96
CA ASN A 305 -12.63 12.14 17.77
C ASN A 305 -11.53 11.43 16.96
N ARG A 306 -10.53 10.85 17.64
CA ARG A 306 -9.45 10.11 16.99
C ARG A 306 -9.96 8.85 16.28
N LEU A 307 -10.82 8.08 16.94
CA LEU A 307 -11.42 6.87 16.35
C LEU A 307 -12.36 7.22 15.20
N GLU A 308 -13.17 8.28 15.32
CA GLU A 308 -14.04 8.76 14.25
C GLU A 308 -13.26 9.27 13.04
N GLN A 309 -12.15 9.98 13.27
CA GLN A 309 -11.25 10.39 12.19
C GLN A 309 -10.69 9.18 11.46
N ARG A 310 -10.20 8.17 12.20
CA ARG A 310 -9.67 6.94 11.59
C ARG A 310 -10.76 6.16 10.82
N ARG A 311 -11.99 6.13 11.34
CA ARG A 311 -13.16 5.55 10.66
C ARG A 311 -13.38 6.23 9.31
N PHE A 312 -13.41 7.57 9.31
CA PHE A 312 -13.60 8.38 8.11
C PHE A 312 -12.47 8.19 7.09
N GLU A 313 -11.22 8.17 7.55
CA GLU A 313 -10.04 7.93 6.70
C GLU A 313 -10.09 6.54 6.03
N LEU A 314 -10.56 5.52 6.74
CA LEU A 314 -10.75 4.17 6.19
C LEU A 314 -11.90 4.11 5.19
N GLU A 315 -13.03 4.77 5.48
CA GLU A 315 -14.16 4.88 4.55
C GLU A 315 -13.72 5.53 3.24
N ASP A 316 -13.00 6.65 3.31
CA ASP A 316 -12.44 7.36 2.14
C ASP A 316 -11.40 6.49 1.41
N ALA A 317 -10.52 5.79 2.13
CA ALA A 317 -9.55 4.87 1.52
C ALA A 317 -10.23 3.73 0.76
N MET A 318 -11.31 3.15 1.31
CA MET A 318 -12.11 2.14 0.62
C MET A 318 -12.76 2.67 -0.65
N GLU A 319 -13.29 3.89 -0.61
CA GLU A 319 -13.91 4.51 -1.79
C GLU A 319 -12.86 4.79 -2.88
N ARG A 320 -11.67 5.25 -2.50
CA ARG A 320 -10.54 5.44 -3.41
C ARG A 320 -10.07 4.13 -4.05
N GLU A 321 -9.94 3.06 -3.27
CA GLU A 321 -9.57 1.74 -3.80
C GLU A 321 -10.64 1.17 -4.74
N ARG A 322 -11.92 1.38 -4.41
CA ARG A 322 -13.02 1.01 -5.30
C ARG A 322 -12.92 1.74 -6.64
N PHE A 323 -12.75 3.06 -6.62
CA PHE A 323 -12.61 3.85 -7.84
C PHE A 323 -11.37 3.46 -8.64
N ALA A 324 -10.22 3.27 -7.97
CA ALA A 324 -8.99 2.81 -8.61
C ALA A 324 -9.15 1.39 -9.20
N GLY A 325 -9.90 0.51 -8.53
CA GLY A 325 -10.28 -0.80 -9.06
C GLY A 325 -11.08 -0.71 -10.34
N GLU A 326 -12.11 0.14 -10.38
CA GLU A 326 -12.94 0.37 -11.57
C GLU A 326 -12.12 0.96 -12.73
N GLN A 327 -11.19 1.88 -12.46
CA GLN A 327 -10.29 2.43 -13.49
C GLN A 327 -9.34 1.37 -14.05
N ARG A 328 -8.70 0.57 -13.18
CA ARG A 328 -7.85 -0.54 -13.60
C ARG A 328 -8.59 -1.53 -14.50
N GLN A 329 -9.83 -1.86 -14.17
CA GLN A 329 -10.67 -2.74 -15.00
C GLN A 329 -10.93 -2.13 -16.38
N ARG A 330 -11.30 -0.85 -16.46
CA ARG A 330 -11.51 -0.15 -17.74
C ARG A 330 -10.23 -0.11 -18.58
N ASP A 331 -9.10 0.24 -17.98
CA ASP A 331 -7.80 0.26 -18.66
C ASP A 331 -7.40 -1.13 -19.19
N GLU A 332 -7.66 -2.19 -18.42
CA GLU A 332 -7.43 -3.57 -18.87
C GLU A 332 -8.36 -3.97 -20.03
N GLU A 333 -9.64 -3.60 -19.96
CA GLU A 333 -10.60 -3.84 -21.04
C GLU A 333 -10.20 -3.10 -22.32
N ASP A 334 -9.80 -1.84 -22.21
CA ASP A 334 -9.31 -1.04 -23.33
C ASP A 334 -8.02 -1.61 -23.91
N ARG A 335 -7.05 -2.01 -23.08
CA ARG A 335 -5.85 -2.71 -23.55
C ARG A 335 -6.19 -3.98 -24.33
N ARG A 336 -7.09 -4.82 -23.79
CA ARG A 336 -7.55 -6.04 -24.48
C ARG A 336 -8.32 -5.72 -25.77
N ARG A 337 -9.02 -4.59 -25.84
CA ARG A 337 -9.69 -4.11 -27.05
C ARG A 337 -8.66 -3.69 -28.10
N PHE A 338 -7.68 -2.88 -27.73
CA PHE A 338 -6.59 -2.44 -28.62
C PHE A 338 -5.74 -3.61 -29.13
N GLU A 339 -5.41 -4.57 -28.28
CA GLU A 339 -4.67 -5.78 -28.69
C GLU A 339 -5.45 -6.60 -29.72
N ARG A 340 -6.76 -6.77 -29.53
CA ARG A 340 -7.63 -7.45 -30.50
C ARG A 340 -7.72 -6.70 -31.82
N GLU A 341 -7.89 -5.38 -31.79
CA GLU A 341 -7.90 -4.55 -33.01
C GLU A 341 -6.58 -4.67 -33.78
N ARG A 342 -5.44 -4.57 -33.08
CA ARG A 342 -4.11 -4.72 -33.67
C ARG A 342 -3.89 -6.12 -34.27
N GLN A 343 -4.33 -7.18 -33.60
CA GLN A 343 -4.25 -8.55 -34.13
C GLN A 343 -5.09 -8.70 -35.41
N MET A 344 -6.30 -8.13 -35.44
CA MET A 344 -7.18 -8.15 -36.62
C MET A 344 -6.57 -7.36 -37.78
N GLU A 345 -5.96 -6.20 -37.53
CA GLU A 345 -5.25 -5.43 -38.55
C GLU A 345 -4.02 -6.16 -39.09
N GLU A 346 -3.23 -6.79 -38.22
CA GLU A 346 -2.07 -7.58 -38.64
C GLU A 346 -2.49 -8.78 -39.50
N GLN A 347 -3.60 -9.44 -39.16
CA GLN A 347 -4.19 -10.51 -39.98
C GLN A 347 -4.64 -9.99 -41.35
N ARG A 348 -5.32 -8.84 -41.40
CA ARG A 348 -5.74 -8.20 -42.67
C ARG A 348 -4.54 -7.85 -43.54
N PHE A 349 -3.49 -7.29 -42.95
CA PHE A 349 -2.26 -6.96 -43.66
C PHE A 349 -1.59 -8.21 -44.24
N LYS A 350 -1.44 -9.27 -43.44
CA LYS A 350 -0.90 -10.56 -43.93
C LYS A 350 -1.72 -11.14 -45.07
N GLN A 351 -3.05 -11.11 -44.96
CA GLN A 351 -3.95 -11.59 -46.01
C GLN A 351 -3.82 -10.75 -47.29
N GLN A 352 -3.68 -9.44 -47.17
CA GLN A 352 -3.49 -8.54 -48.30
C GLN A 352 -2.13 -8.75 -48.98
N GLU A 353 -1.06 -8.92 -48.20
CA GLU A 353 0.28 -9.23 -48.70
C GLU A 353 0.30 -10.58 -49.45
N GLU A 354 -0.40 -11.60 -48.93
CA GLU A 354 -0.51 -12.90 -49.58
C GLU A 354 -1.26 -12.83 -50.91
N LEU A 355 -2.37 -12.09 -50.96
CA LEU A 355 -3.10 -11.80 -52.21
C LEU A 355 -2.23 -11.05 -53.22
N GLU A 356 -1.44 -10.07 -52.77
CA GLU A 356 -0.55 -9.31 -53.64
C GLU A 356 0.61 -10.16 -54.17
N ARG A 357 1.20 -11.03 -53.33
CA ARG A 357 2.19 -12.03 -53.76
C ARG A 357 1.62 -12.95 -54.83
N GLN A 358 0.39 -13.44 -54.66
CA GLN A 358 -0.28 -14.26 -55.67
C GLN A 358 -0.50 -13.50 -56.98
N ARG A 359 -0.90 -12.22 -56.92
CA ARG A 359 -1.05 -11.37 -58.13
C ARG A 359 0.28 -11.19 -58.86
N ILE A 360 1.36 -10.88 -58.14
CA ILE A 360 2.70 -10.71 -58.73
C ILE A 360 3.18 -12.00 -59.38
N GLU A 361 2.95 -13.15 -58.73
CA GLU A 361 3.31 -14.45 -59.29
C GLU A 361 2.50 -14.77 -60.57
N GLN A 362 1.20 -14.48 -60.58
CA GLN A 362 0.39 -14.62 -61.79
C GLN A 362 0.85 -13.69 -62.92
N GLU A 363 1.18 -12.43 -62.61
CA GLU A 363 1.72 -11.48 -63.59
C GLU A 363 3.08 -11.94 -64.14
N ARG A 364 3.98 -12.44 -63.28
CA ARG A 364 5.26 -13.04 -63.69
C ARG A 364 5.05 -14.20 -64.65
N GLN A 365 4.14 -15.12 -64.33
CA GLN A 365 3.85 -16.26 -65.18
C GLN A 365 3.27 -15.83 -66.54
N ARG A 366 2.37 -14.83 -66.56
CA ARG A 366 1.85 -14.25 -67.81
C ARG A 366 2.97 -13.64 -68.64
N PHE A 367 3.83 -12.83 -68.02
CA PHE A 367 4.95 -12.18 -68.70
C PHE A 367 5.95 -13.20 -69.25
N GLU A 368 6.23 -14.28 -68.52
CA GLU A 368 7.06 -15.38 -69.01
C GLU A 368 6.43 -16.12 -70.20
N GLN A 369 5.11 -16.34 -70.19
CA GLN A 369 4.40 -16.94 -71.32
C GLN A 369 4.42 -16.02 -72.55
N GLU A 370 4.17 -14.73 -72.35
CA GLU A 370 4.21 -13.73 -73.42
C GLU A 370 5.60 -13.67 -74.05
N ARG A 371 6.66 -13.60 -73.23
CA ARG A 371 8.04 -13.70 -73.70
C ARG A 371 8.33 -14.97 -74.49
N LYS A 372 7.83 -16.13 -74.04
CA LYS A 372 8.02 -17.39 -74.77
C LYS A 372 7.35 -17.34 -76.15
N LEU A 373 6.15 -16.79 -76.23
CA LEU A 373 5.43 -16.61 -77.49
C LEU A 373 6.12 -15.59 -78.41
N GLU A 374 6.65 -14.50 -77.86
CA GLU A 374 7.46 -13.54 -78.61
C GLU A 374 8.77 -14.15 -79.13
N ASP A 375 9.49 -14.90 -78.30
CA ASP A 375 10.70 -15.63 -78.70
C ASP A 375 10.39 -16.65 -79.81
N GLU A 376 9.26 -17.35 -79.74
CA GLU A 376 8.78 -18.26 -80.79
C GLU A 376 8.46 -17.52 -82.09
N ARG A 377 7.72 -16.41 -82.01
CA ARG A 377 7.43 -15.55 -83.19
C ARG A 377 8.71 -15.02 -83.81
N PHE A 378 9.65 -14.56 -83.00
CA PHE A 378 10.93 -14.07 -83.48
C PHE A 378 11.71 -15.15 -84.22
N ARG A 379 11.79 -16.38 -83.67
CA ARG A 379 12.41 -17.53 -84.35
C ARG A 379 11.72 -17.88 -85.67
N GLN A 380 10.39 -17.82 -85.69
CA GLN A 380 9.59 -18.12 -86.87
C GLN A 380 9.80 -17.06 -87.96
N GLN A 381 9.90 -15.79 -87.57
CA GLN A 381 10.19 -14.69 -88.48
C GLN A 381 11.63 -14.75 -89.00
N GLU A 382 12.60 -15.08 -88.15
CA GLU A 382 14.00 -15.30 -88.55
C GLU A 382 14.11 -16.45 -89.56
N GLN A 383 13.34 -17.54 -89.39
CA GLN A 383 13.26 -18.62 -90.37
C GLN A 383 12.69 -18.14 -91.71
N LEU A 384 11.58 -17.40 -91.70
CA LEU A 384 10.99 -16.84 -92.91
C LEU A 384 11.92 -15.87 -93.64
N ASP A 385 12.64 -15.02 -92.90
CA ASP A 385 13.63 -14.10 -93.46
C ASP A 385 14.82 -14.86 -94.06
N ARG A 386 15.26 -15.95 -93.41
CA ARG A 386 16.29 -16.85 -93.94
C ARG A 386 15.85 -17.53 -95.24
N ASP A 387 14.63 -18.07 -95.27
CA ASP A 387 14.06 -18.70 -96.46
C ASP A 387 13.89 -17.70 -97.60
N ARG A 388 13.46 -16.47 -97.28
CA ARG A 388 13.35 -15.37 -98.25
C ARG A 388 14.71 -15.01 -98.84
N LEU A 389 15.74 -14.86 -98.01
CA LEU A 389 17.10 -14.60 -98.44
C LEU A 389 17.67 -15.74 -99.29
N GLU A 390 17.34 -17.00 -98.98
CA GLU A 390 17.74 -18.16 -99.79
C GLU A 390 17.04 -18.15 -101.15
N GLN A 391 15.72 -17.89 -101.19
CA GLN A 391 14.99 -17.73 -102.45
C GLN A 391 15.53 -16.56 -103.28
N GLU A 392 15.85 -15.44 -102.64
CA GLU A 392 16.41 -14.27 -103.31
C GLU A 392 17.81 -14.55 -103.84
N ARG A 393 18.65 -15.29 -103.09
CA ARG A 393 19.95 -15.80 -103.57
C ARG A 393 19.79 -16.71 -104.78
N GLN A 394 18.84 -17.64 -104.75
CA GLN A 394 18.55 -18.53 -105.88
C GLN A 394 18.07 -17.75 -107.09
N ARG A 395 17.19 -16.76 -106.90
CA ARG A 395 16.74 -15.86 -107.97
C ARG A 395 17.89 -15.05 -108.54
N LEU A 396 18.74 -14.46 -107.71
CA LEU A 396 19.95 -13.74 -108.14
C LEU A 396 20.96 -14.64 -108.84
N GLU A 397 21.08 -15.91 -108.46
CA GLU A 397 21.87 -16.89 -109.19
C GLU A 397 21.25 -17.25 -110.54
N GLN A 398 19.94 -17.40 -110.60
CA GLN A 398 19.20 -17.68 -111.83
C GLN A 398 19.22 -16.49 -112.79
N GLU A 399 19.04 -15.27 -112.26
CA GLU A 399 19.16 -14.01 -112.98
C GLU A 399 20.59 -13.80 -113.45
N ARG A 400 21.63 -14.03 -112.63
CA ARG A 400 23.02 -14.01 -113.10
C ARG A 400 23.29 -15.03 -114.20
N ARG A 401 22.69 -16.22 -114.16
CA ARG A 401 22.79 -17.19 -115.28
C ARG A 401 22.12 -16.67 -116.54
N LEU A 402 20.92 -16.10 -116.43
CA LEU A 402 20.19 -15.53 -117.55
C LEU A 402 20.85 -14.26 -118.09
N ASP A 403 21.45 -13.43 -117.25
CA ASP A 403 22.22 -12.25 -117.65
C ASP A 403 23.56 -12.64 -118.26
N GLN A 404 24.18 -13.74 -117.82
CA GLN A 404 25.34 -14.32 -118.51
C GLN A 404 24.96 -14.86 -119.90
N GLU A 405 23.75 -15.40 -120.05
CA GLU A 405 23.18 -15.78 -121.36
C GLU A 405 22.78 -14.55 -122.21
N ARG A 406 22.20 -13.50 -121.62
CA ARG A 406 21.85 -12.25 -122.29
C ARG A 406 23.10 -11.48 -122.69
N PHE A 407 24.13 -11.41 -121.86
CA PHE A 407 25.41 -10.79 -122.20
C PHE A 407 26.10 -11.52 -123.37
N ASN A 408 25.95 -12.84 -123.46
CA ASN A 408 26.36 -13.60 -124.64
C ASN A 408 25.47 -13.36 -125.88
N ARG A 409 24.24 -12.84 -125.72
CA ARG A 409 23.29 -12.50 -126.80
C ARG A 409 23.28 -11.02 -127.19
N GLU A 410 23.67 -10.12 -126.29
CA GLU A 410 23.62 -8.65 -126.42
C GLU A 410 24.99 -8.04 -126.78
N SER A 411 25.94 -8.86 -127.28
CA SER A 411 27.10 -8.35 -128.01
C SER A 411 26.82 -8.11 -129.50
N GLN A 412 25.57 -8.20 -129.96
CA GLN A 412 25.11 -7.72 -131.26
C GLN A 412 23.73 -7.03 -131.14
N ILE A 413 23.66 -5.80 -131.68
CA ILE A 413 22.47 -4.95 -131.96
C ILE A 413 22.18 -3.80 -130.97
N GLN A 414 22.91 -2.72 -131.23
CA GLN A 414 22.53 -1.29 -131.34
C GLN A 414 21.18 -0.75 -130.79
N THR A 415 21.35 0.26 -129.90
CA THR A 415 20.76 1.62 -129.91
C THR A 415 19.25 1.85 -129.99
N GLY A 416 18.74 2.59 -128.99
CA GLY A 416 18.12 3.89 -129.28
C GLY A 416 16.70 4.15 -128.78
N GLN A 417 16.58 5.26 -128.05
CA GLN A 417 15.44 6.18 -127.92
C GLN A 417 14.39 6.05 -126.79
N ARG A 418 14.38 7.14 -126.01
CA ARG A 418 13.31 7.72 -125.18
C ARG A 418 12.01 7.94 -125.97
N ARG A 419 10.85 7.87 -125.30
CA ARG A 419 9.99 9.04 -124.91
C ARG A 419 8.54 8.63 -124.52
N THR A 420 8.01 9.36 -123.52
CA THR A 420 6.62 9.90 -123.33
C THR A 420 5.46 8.90 -123.12
N SER A 421 4.38 9.15 -122.35
CA SER A 421 3.82 10.31 -121.61
C SER A 421 2.56 9.90 -120.82
N SER A 422 2.11 10.76 -119.87
CA SER A 422 0.69 11.17 -119.57
C SER A 422 -0.30 10.14 -118.94
N ILE A 423 -1.29 10.42 -118.05
CA ILE A 423 -1.98 11.63 -117.53
C ILE A 423 -3.01 11.23 -116.42
N LEU A 424 -3.21 12.10 -115.40
CA LEU A 424 -4.41 12.48 -114.58
C LEU A 424 -5.27 11.39 -113.85
N ASN A 425 -5.81 11.58 -112.62
CA ASN A 425 -6.52 12.73 -112.01
C ASN A 425 -6.52 12.68 -110.45
N ASP A 426 -6.64 13.87 -109.86
CA ASP A 426 -6.77 14.30 -108.44
C ASP A 426 -8.24 14.78 -108.21
N PRO A 427 -8.67 15.59 -107.21
CA PRO A 427 -8.42 15.72 -105.75
C PRO A 427 -9.73 15.77 -104.91
N SER A 428 -9.63 15.83 -103.57
CA SER A 428 -10.17 16.98 -102.78
C SER A 428 -9.83 16.90 -101.27
N SER A 429 -9.09 17.91 -100.79
CA SER A 429 -8.86 18.32 -99.39
C SER A 429 -9.81 19.51 -99.06
N PRO A 430 -9.63 20.39 -98.04
CA PRO A 430 -8.70 20.45 -96.88
C PRO A 430 -9.39 20.94 -95.56
N ILE A 431 -8.71 21.10 -94.41
CA ILE A 431 -8.19 22.36 -93.79
C ILE A 431 -8.13 22.06 -92.27
N ARG A 432 -7.18 22.46 -91.40
CA ARG A 432 -5.91 23.20 -91.42
C ARG A 432 -5.34 23.16 -89.98
N ALA A 433 -4.02 23.08 -89.86
CA ALA A 433 -3.20 23.17 -88.63
C ALA A 433 -3.13 24.64 -88.09
N PRO A 434 -2.24 25.12 -87.17
CA PRO A 434 -0.91 24.62 -86.75
C PRO A 434 -0.53 24.71 -85.23
N ILE A 435 0.31 23.80 -84.69
CA ILE A 435 1.79 23.85 -84.42
C ILE A 435 2.25 24.81 -83.28
N ASN A 436 2.78 24.26 -82.15
CA ASN A 436 4.21 24.32 -81.72
C ASN A 436 4.44 23.92 -80.24
N LEU A 437 5.51 23.14 -80.02
CA LEU A 437 6.16 22.72 -78.75
C LEU A 437 7.08 23.86 -78.17
N PRO A 438 7.94 23.65 -77.13
CA PRO A 438 7.75 23.23 -75.72
C PRO A 438 8.47 24.22 -74.74
N THR A 439 8.63 23.85 -73.43
CA THR A 439 9.72 24.19 -72.45
C THR A 439 9.29 24.73 -71.05
N ARG A 440 9.54 23.91 -70.01
CA ARG A 440 10.12 24.13 -68.65
C ARG A 440 10.09 25.51 -67.93
N GLY A 441 9.63 25.53 -66.67
CA GLY A 441 10.29 26.25 -65.55
C GLY A 441 9.48 27.22 -64.66
N PHE A 442 9.42 26.91 -63.35
CA PHE A 442 9.51 27.80 -62.16
C PHE A 442 8.71 29.13 -62.09
N PHE A 443 7.76 29.26 -61.14
CA PHE A 443 7.95 29.87 -59.80
C PHE A 443 6.62 29.87 -59.00
N SER A 444 6.81 29.83 -57.68
CA SER A 444 5.90 29.93 -56.54
C SER A 444 4.72 30.91 -56.64
N ASN A 445 3.58 30.56 -56.06
CA ASN A 445 3.19 31.13 -54.75
C ASN A 445 2.17 30.25 -54.02
N SER A 446 2.34 30.21 -52.71
CA SER A 446 1.50 29.62 -51.68
C SER A 446 0.19 30.38 -51.49
N SER A 447 -0.92 29.65 -51.34
CA SER A 447 -2.07 30.08 -50.56
C SER A 447 -2.40 28.96 -49.56
N THR A 448 -1.74 28.96 -48.41
CA THR A 448 -2.36 29.29 -47.10
C THR A 448 -3.74 28.66 -46.92
N GLY A 449 -3.78 27.69 -46.01
CA GLY A 449 -5.00 27.06 -45.55
C GLY A 449 -5.92 28.05 -44.85
N GLU A 450 -7.21 27.84 -45.04
CA GLU A 450 -8.26 28.47 -44.26
C GLU A 450 -9.08 27.35 -43.62
N ILE A 451 -9.03 27.40 -42.29
CA ILE A 451 -9.69 26.53 -41.33
C ILE A 451 -11.19 26.78 -41.45
N SER A 452 -11.95 25.80 -41.94
CA SER A 452 -13.41 25.74 -41.76
C SER A 452 -13.71 24.51 -40.94
N ASP A 453 -13.59 24.66 -39.62
CA ASP A 453 -14.19 23.75 -38.65
C ASP A 453 -14.42 24.48 -37.31
N LEU A 454 -15.14 25.60 -37.38
CA LEU A 454 -15.59 26.36 -36.21
C LEU A 454 -17.11 26.37 -36.02
N ASP A 455 -17.86 25.59 -36.81
CA ASP A 455 -19.32 25.44 -36.62
C ASP A 455 -19.72 24.27 -35.71
N LYS A 456 -18.76 23.63 -35.02
CA LYS A 456 -19.03 22.60 -34.00
C LYS A 456 -18.91 23.06 -32.55
N ILE A 457 -18.72 24.35 -32.28
CA ILE A 457 -18.61 24.90 -30.92
C ILE A 457 -19.81 25.79 -30.54
N MET A 458 -20.99 25.49 -31.06
CA MET A 458 -22.23 26.11 -30.58
C MET A 458 -23.29 25.06 -30.33
N ASP A 459 -23.03 24.16 -29.38
CA ASP A 459 -24.10 23.46 -28.70
C ASP A 459 -24.50 24.30 -27.46
N PRO A 460 -25.77 24.69 -27.26
CA PRO A 460 -26.17 25.59 -26.17
C PRO A 460 -25.85 25.03 -24.77
N THR A 461 -25.66 23.71 -24.67
CA THR A 461 -25.20 22.98 -23.47
C THR A 461 -23.71 23.19 -23.17
N SER A 462 -22.83 23.29 -24.18
CA SER A 462 -21.39 23.54 -23.94
C SER A 462 -21.11 24.98 -23.50
N LEU A 463 -21.95 25.94 -23.94
CA LEU A 463 -21.91 27.32 -23.46
C LEU A 463 -22.35 27.46 -22.00
N ALA A 464 -23.36 26.69 -21.57
CA ALA A 464 -23.79 26.67 -20.17
C ALA A 464 -22.70 26.10 -19.24
N VAL A 465 -22.01 25.04 -19.68
CA VAL A 465 -20.90 24.43 -18.92
C VAL A 465 -19.70 25.37 -18.82
N LEU A 466 -19.35 26.08 -19.90
CA LEU A 466 -18.29 27.09 -19.86
C LEU A 466 -18.65 28.28 -18.95
N GLY A 467 -19.93 28.68 -18.89
CA GLY A 467 -20.40 29.71 -17.95
C GLY A 467 -20.30 29.30 -16.48
N ILE A 468 -20.56 28.03 -16.16
CA ILE A 468 -20.42 27.48 -14.80
C ILE A 468 -18.93 27.39 -14.40
N ILE A 469 -18.06 26.97 -15.32
CA ILE A 469 -16.62 26.87 -15.06
C ILE A 469 -15.99 28.26 -14.86
N LEU A 470 -16.39 29.27 -15.65
CA LEU A 470 -15.91 30.65 -15.49
C LEU A 470 -16.40 31.32 -14.19
N THR A 471 -17.62 31.01 -13.75
CA THR A 471 -18.14 31.54 -12.48
C THR A 471 -17.49 30.88 -11.26
N LEU A 472 -17.19 29.57 -11.31
CA LEU A 472 -16.44 28.87 -10.27
C LEU A 472 -14.98 29.36 -10.15
N LEU A 473 -14.32 29.63 -11.28
CA LEU A 473 -12.96 30.21 -11.28
C LEU A 473 -12.91 31.64 -10.71
N ALA A 474 -13.96 32.45 -10.94
CA ALA A 474 -14.04 33.79 -10.38
C ALA A 474 -14.31 33.80 -8.87
N THR A 475 -15.06 32.82 -8.35
CA THR A 475 -15.30 32.69 -6.91
C THR A 475 -14.10 32.13 -6.16
N SER A 476 -13.32 31.21 -6.76
CA SER A 476 -12.09 30.69 -6.14
C SER A 476 -10.99 31.75 -6.02
N LEU A 477 -10.89 32.69 -6.95
CA LEU A 477 -9.92 33.80 -6.88
C LEU A 477 -10.28 34.86 -5.83
N SER A 478 -11.55 34.93 -5.42
CA SER A 478 -12.01 35.88 -4.37
C SER A 478 -11.73 35.38 -2.95
N LEU A 479 -11.56 34.06 -2.77
CA LEU A 479 -11.27 33.42 -1.47
C LEU A 479 -9.77 33.38 -1.12
N VAL A 480 -8.87 33.54 -2.09
CA VAL A 480 -7.41 33.51 -1.88
C VAL A 480 -6.81 34.89 -1.53
N LYS A 481 -7.62 35.95 -1.50
CA LYS A 481 -7.16 37.31 -1.16
C LYS A 481 -7.83 37.92 0.08
N GLY A 482 -8.30 37.05 0.98
CA GLY A 482 -8.89 37.40 2.27
C GLY A 482 -8.37 36.55 3.41
N SER A 483 -7.06 36.58 3.64
CA SER A 483 -6.40 36.21 4.91
C SER A 483 -5.17 37.07 5.10
#